data_AF-M1Q2P9-F1
#
_entry.id   AF-M1Q2P9-F1
#
_cell.length_a   1.000
_cell.length_b   1.000
_cell.length_c   1.000
_cell.angle_alpha   90.00
_cell.angle_beta   90.00
_cell.angle_gamma   90.00
#
_symmetry.space_group_name_H-M   'P 1'
#
loop_
_entity.id
_entity.type
_entity.pdbx_description
1 polymer ?
#
loop_
_entity_poly.entity_id
_entity_poly.type
_entity_poly.pdbx_seq_one_letter_code
_entity_poly.pdbx_strand_id
1 'polypeptide(L)' 'MGKKKDFKCPECGGKGEPTGNTWPLTSPMALMGGNLIIMGTLECQECGNKFRKKLKEMPLESEEAKKAKKEAEEDDEE' A
#
# COMPACT_ATOMS: atom_id res chain seq x y z
N MET A 1 13.52 -15.94 -4.27
CA MET A 1 12.10 -16.14 -4.64
C MET A 1 11.22 -15.36 -3.67
N GLY A 2 10.68 -14.21 -4.09
CA GLY A 2 9.88 -13.35 -3.22
C GLY A 2 8.57 -14.02 -2.81
N LYS A 3 8.21 -13.96 -1.52
CA LYS A 3 6.91 -14.41 -1.00
C LYS A 3 5.78 -13.78 -1.83
N LYS A 4 5.16 -14.54 -2.73
CA LYS A 4 3.90 -14.15 -3.37
C LYS A 4 2.88 -14.01 -2.24
N LYS A 5 2.36 -12.80 -2.01
CA LYS A 5 1.27 -12.60 -1.05
C LYS A 5 0.06 -13.37 -1.57
N ASP A 6 -0.30 -14.46 -0.91
CA ASP A 6 -1.52 -15.20 -1.22
C ASP A 6 -2.73 -14.37 -0.79
N PHE A 7 -3.40 -13.76 -1.76
CA PHE A 7 -4.63 -13.02 -1.50
C PHE A 7 -5.80 -14.01 -1.44
N LYS A 8 -6.33 -14.27 -0.24
CA LYS A 8 -7.56 -15.07 -0.11
C LYS A 8 -8.80 -14.27 -0.52
N CYS A 9 -9.68 -14.93 -1.27
CA CYS A 9 -11.01 -14.47 -1.61
C CYS A 9 -11.89 -14.41 -0.36
N PRO A 10 -12.60 -13.30 -0.11
CA PRO A 10 -13.47 -13.18 1.06
C PRO A 10 -14.75 -14.02 0.97
N GLU A 11 -15.18 -14.43 -0.23
CA GLU A 11 -16.41 -15.22 -0.41
C GLU A 11 -16.19 -16.72 -0.15
N CYS A 12 -15.27 -17.33 -0.90
CA CYS A 12 -15.07 -18.78 -0.87
C CYS A 12 -13.75 -19.21 -0.21
N GLY A 13 -12.90 -18.26 0.20
CA GLY A 13 -11.58 -18.55 0.75
C GLY A 13 -10.51 -18.92 -0.29
N GLY A 14 -10.90 -19.03 -1.56
CA GLY A 14 -10.02 -19.43 -2.67
C GLY A 14 -8.93 -18.42 -3.01
N LYS A 15 -8.08 -18.78 -3.97
CA LYS A 15 -6.95 -17.93 -4.38
C LYS A 15 -7.40 -16.78 -5.27
N GLY A 16 -7.02 -15.56 -4.91
CA GLY A 16 -7.21 -14.35 -5.69
C GLY A 16 -5.94 -13.98 -6.45
N GLU A 17 -6.08 -13.79 -7.76
CA GLU A 17 -5.00 -13.34 -8.64
C GLU A 17 -5.23 -11.90 -9.11
N PRO A 18 -4.18 -11.07 -9.18
CA PRO A 18 -4.32 -9.67 -9.55
C PRO A 18 -4.68 -9.56 -11.03
N THR A 19 -5.74 -8.82 -11.34
CA THR A 19 -6.22 -8.66 -12.73
C THR A 19 -5.47 -7.59 -13.53
N GLY A 20 -4.43 -6.97 -12.93
CA GLY A 20 -3.64 -5.90 -13.56
C GLY A 20 -4.17 -4.49 -13.30
N ASN A 21 -5.43 -4.34 -12.89
CA ASN A 21 -5.96 -3.04 -12.47
C ASN A 21 -5.46 -2.66 -11.07
N THR A 22 -4.54 -1.71 -11.02
CA THR A 22 -4.02 -1.13 -9.78
C THR A 22 -4.17 0.39 -9.78
N TRP A 23 -4.38 0.97 -8.60
CA TRP A 23 -4.48 2.42 -8.42
C TRP A 23 -3.93 2.81 -7.04
N PRO A 24 -3.30 4.00 -6.94
CA PRO A 24 -2.88 4.52 -5.65
C PRO A 24 -4.12 4.95 -4.85
N LEU A 25 -4.10 4.67 -3.55
CA LEU A 25 -5.10 5.17 -2.62
C LEU A 25 -4.75 6.62 -2.29
N THR A 26 -5.42 7.55 -2.95
CA THR A 26 -5.28 9.00 -2.76
C THR A 26 -6.11 9.48 -1.57
N SER A 27 -6.01 8.79 -0.43
CA SER A 27 -6.68 9.24 0.79
C SER A 27 -5.80 10.27 1.51
N PRO A 28 -6.33 11.44 1.91
CA PRO A 28 -5.56 12.44 2.64
C PRO A 28 -4.96 11.86 3.94
N MET A 29 -5.63 10.92 4.61
CA MET A 29 -5.07 10.22 5.78
C MET A 29 -3.88 9.32 5.44
N ALA A 30 -3.91 8.62 4.30
CA ALA A 30 -2.79 7.76 3.90
C ALA A 30 -1.56 8.60 3.54
N LEU A 31 -1.77 9.71 2.82
CA LEU A 31 -0.73 10.65 2.45
C LEU A 31 -0.16 11.40 3.67
N MET A 32 -1.02 11.80 4.61
CA MET A 32 -0.62 12.50 5.84
C MET A 32 0.12 11.57 6.81
N GLY A 33 -0.21 10.27 6.79
CA GLY A 33 0.58 9.23 7.46
C GLY A 33 1.86 8.85 6.72
N GLY A 34 2.23 9.57 5.65
CA GLY A 34 3.46 9.35 4.90
C GLY A 34 3.49 8.01 4.17
N ASN A 35 2.36 7.42 3.80
CA ASN A 35 2.29 6.11 3.15
C ASN A 35 1.51 6.14 1.83
N LEU A 36 2.17 5.77 0.74
CA LEU A 36 1.52 5.48 -0.54
C LEU A 36 1.03 4.03 -0.54
N ILE A 37 -0.28 3.86 -0.50
CA ILE A 37 -0.92 2.55 -0.52
C ILE A 37 -1.38 2.25 -1.95
N ILE A 38 -0.85 1.20 -2.57
CA ILE A 38 -1.32 0.73 -3.88
C ILE A 38 -2.39 -0.33 -3.67
N MET A 39 -3.60 -0.03 -4.10
CA MET A 39 -4.70 -0.99 -4.19
C MET A 39 -4.74 -1.62 -5.57
N GLY A 40 -5.32 -2.81 -5.64
CA GLY A 40 -5.65 -3.41 -6.92
C GLY A 40 -6.83 -4.36 -6.82
N THR A 41 -7.36 -4.68 -7.99
CA THR A 41 -8.43 -5.68 -8.13
C THR A 41 -7.81 -7.06 -8.26
N LEU A 42 -8.38 -8.00 -7.52
CA LEU A 42 -8.07 -9.42 -7.55
C LEU A 42 -9.32 -10.16 -8.00
N GLU A 43 -9.13 -11.18 -8.82
CA GLU A 43 -10.17 -12.10 -9.25
C GLU A 43 -9.90 -13.48 -8.65
N CYS A 44 -10.93 -14.06 -8.03
CA CYS A 44 -10.84 -15.41 -7.51
C CYS A 44 -10.94 -16.43 -8.64
N GLN A 45 -9.93 -17.30 -8.76
CA GLN A 45 -9.93 -18.37 -9.75
C GLN A 45 -10.96 -19.49 -9.48
N GLU A 46 -11.50 -19.57 -8.26
CA GLU A 46 -12.47 -20.62 -7.89
C GLU A 46 -13.93 -20.20 -8.07
N CYS A 47 -14.29 -18.99 -7.64
CA CYS A 47 -15.68 -18.51 -7.70
C CYS A 47 -15.90 -17.37 -8.71
N GLY A 48 -14.84 -16.85 -9.34
CA GLY A 48 -14.92 -15.71 -10.26
C GLY A 48 -15.17 -14.35 -9.61
N ASN A 49 -15.25 -14.26 -8.28
CA ASN A 49 -15.53 -12.99 -7.60
C ASN A 49 -14.35 -12.00 -7.73
N LYS A 50 -14.68 -10.73 -8.00
CA LYS A 50 -13.73 -9.62 -8.12
C LYS A 50 -13.74 -8.79 -6.85
N PHE A 51 -12.61 -8.70 -6.16
CA PHE A 51 -12.48 -7.96 -4.91
C PHE A 51 -11.25 -7.06 -4.91
N ARG A 52 -11.31 -5.98 -4.13
CA ARG A 52 -10.24 -4.97 -4.04
C ARG A 52 -9.40 -5.26 -2.79
N LYS A 53 -8.08 -5.22 -2.92
CA LYS A 53 -7.19 -5.40 -1.77
C LYS A 53 -5.94 -4.56 -1.92
N LYS A 54 -5.33 -4.25 -0.78
CA LYS A 54 -4.05 -3.55 -0.69
C LYS A 54 -2.93 -4.48 -1.19
N LEU A 55 -2.31 -4.13 -2.30
CA LEU A 55 -1.23 -4.91 -2.90
C LEU A 55 0.12 -4.55 -2.29
N LYS A 56 0.38 -3.25 -2.19
CA LYS A 56 1.66 -2.70 -1.72
C LYS A 56 1.41 -1.49 -0.82
N GLU A 57 2.24 -1.35 0.20
CA GLU A 57 2.41 -0.11 0.94
C GLU A 57 3.84 0.32 0.76
N MET A 58 4.04 1.59 0.45
CA MET A 58 5.34 2.21 0.35
C MET A 58 5.32 3.47 1.21
N PRO A 59 6.18 3.59 2.23
CA PRO A 59 6.34 4.85 2.93
C PRO A 59 6.88 5.90 1.93
N LEU A 60 6.23 7.06 1.89
CA LEU A 60 6.64 8.25 1.16
C LEU A 60 7.75 8.99 1.92
N GLU A 61 7.80 8.85 3.24
CA GLU A 61 8.96 9.29 4.03
C GLU A 61 10.09 8.27 3.87
N SER A 62 10.99 8.54 2.91
CA SER A 62 12.38 8.10 3.03
C SER A 62 12.92 8.61 4.37
N GLU A 63 13.73 7.84 5.08
CA GLU A 63 14.35 8.26 6.36
C GLU A 63 15.05 9.64 6.27
N GLU A 64 15.38 10.06 5.06
CA GLU A 64 15.94 11.37 4.69
C GLU A 64 14.98 12.55 4.97
N ALA A 65 13.66 12.38 4.80
CA ALA A 65 12.68 13.45 5.06
C ALA A 65 12.44 13.67 6.57
N LYS A 66 12.52 12.60 7.37
CA LYS A 66 12.45 12.69 8.83
C LYS A 66 13.73 13.30 9.42
N LYS A 67 14.89 13.01 8.81
CA LYS A 67 16.16 13.58 9.22
C LYS A 67 16.25 15.08 8.89
N ALA A 68 15.83 15.49 7.70
CA ALA A 68 15.81 16.89 7.30
C ALA A 68 14.86 17.76 8.14
N LYS A 69 13.72 17.23 8.59
CA LYS A 69 12.83 17.94 9.53
C LYS A 69 13.42 18.09 10.93
N LYS A 70 14.22 17.12 11.38
CA LYS A 70 14.89 17.19 12.68
C LYS A 70 16.09 18.14 12.65
N GLU A 71 16.83 18.17 11.54
CA GLU A 71 17.97 19.11 11.35
C GLU A 71 17.51 20.57 11.18
N ALA A 72 16.28 20.83 10.73
CA ALA A 72 15.73 22.18 10.62
C ALA A 72 15.11 22.73 11.92
N GLU A 73 14.94 21.90 12.96
CA GLU A 73 14.39 22.32 14.27
C GLU A 73 15.51 22.63 15.30
N GLU A 74 16.76 22.24 15.02
CA GLU A 74 17.94 22.55 15.86
C GLU A 74 18.71 23.82 15.41
N ASP A 75 18.29 24.50 14.33
CA ASP A 75 18.97 25.71 13.78
C ASP A 75 18.20 27.04 14.05
N ASP A 76 17.20 27.04 14.95
CA ASP A 76 16.44 28.25 15.36
C ASP A 76 16.60 28.57 16.87
N GLU A 77 17.50 27.88 17.58
CA GLU A 77 17.94 28.23 18.94
C GLU A 77 19.47 28.43 18.98
N GLU A 78 19.99 29.47 18.30
CA GLU A 78 21.20 30.18 18.75
C GLU A 78 21.15 31.69 18.44
#